data_AF-A0A1N6K5K3-F1
#
_entry.id   AF-A0A1N6K5K3-F1
#
_cell.length_a   1.000
_cell.length_b   1.000
_cell.length_c   1.000
_cell.angle_alpha   90.00
_cell.angle_beta   90.00
_cell.angle_gamma   90.00
#
_symmetry.space_group_name_H-M   'P 1'
#
loop_
_entity.id
_entity.type
_entity.pdbx_description
1 polymer ?
#
loop_
_entity_poly.entity_id
_entity_poly.type
_entity_poly.pdbx_seq_one_letter_code
_entity_poly.pdbx_strand_id
1 'polypeptide(L)'
;MNTPNTPDSTTSSESVKAVSSPNVRPDPRLTVAGLNHGFETDDGVRTALFSGLNFSVGAGEIVSIVGRSGAGKSTLFNLVSGLLSPQSGRIEVGRRADGGAGRIAYMLQKDLLMPWRTVLQNALLGIELYRKVTPHDIARAREMLARYGLTSVVDAYPQALSGGMRQRVALTRTLLVDPTLVLLDEPFSALDYETRLALEDDVMALRQSSGTSVVLVTHDIEEAIAMSDRVILLGGRPARIEDSVDVKLSTQGPRTAVSAREAPEFRTLHKRIWGGLRSNTIHHAGAST
;
A
#
# COMPACT_ATOMS: atom_id res chain seq x y z
N MET A 1 17.32 -68.80 27.82
CA MET A 1 18.64 -68.31 27.35
C MET A 1 18.45 -66.89 26.82
N ASN A 2 19.31 -66.00 27.31
CA ASN A 2 19.59 -64.62 26.94
C ASN A 2 18.57 -63.50 27.21
N THR A 3 19.13 -62.48 27.87
CA THR A 3 18.60 -61.23 28.40
C THR A 3 18.70 -60.10 27.34
N PRO A 4 18.57 -58.79 27.65
CA PRO A 4 17.72 -57.85 26.93
C PRO A 4 18.52 -56.95 25.98
N ASN A 5 17.84 -56.16 25.14
CA ASN A 5 18.44 -54.91 24.63
C ASN A 5 17.35 -53.96 24.11
N THR A 6 17.25 -52.80 24.75
CA THR A 6 16.83 -51.54 24.14
C THR A 6 17.92 -51.06 23.16
N PRO A 7 17.54 -50.28 22.14
CA PRO A 7 18.01 -48.90 22.16
C PRO A 7 16.96 -47.86 21.75
N ASP A 8 17.11 -46.68 22.35
CA ASP A 8 16.58 -45.41 21.87
C ASP A 8 16.92 -45.16 20.40
N SER A 9 15.98 -44.60 19.65
CA SER A 9 16.30 -43.57 18.66
C SER A 9 15.09 -42.69 18.39
N THR A 10 15.21 -41.48 18.93
CA THR A 10 14.63 -40.25 18.42
C THR A 10 14.76 -40.15 16.90
N THR A 11 13.66 -39.97 16.20
CA THR A 11 13.68 -39.26 14.92
C THR A 11 12.47 -38.34 14.90
N SER A 12 12.71 -37.13 15.40
CA SER A 12 11.94 -35.93 15.17
C SER A 12 11.71 -35.75 13.67
N SER A 13 10.51 -36.09 13.21
CA SER A 13 10.01 -35.64 11.92
C SER A 13 9.78 -34.14 12.02
N GLU A 14 10.78 -33.35 11.61
CA GLU A 14 10.62 -31.93 11.34
C GLU A 14 9.55 -31.79 10.24
N SER A 15 8.33 -31.52 10.70
CA SER A 15 7.23 -31.06 9.87
C SER A 15 7.62 -29.74 9.21
N VAL A 16 8.02 -29.82 7.95
CA VAL A 16 8.16 -28.69 7.03
C VAL A 16 6.85 -27.91 7.08
N LYS A 17 6.87 -26.71 7.68
CA LYS A 17 5.74 -25.79 7.67
C LYS A 17 5.36 -25.51 6.22
N ALA A 18 4.17 -25.94 5.84
CA ALA A 18 3.59 -25.70 4.54
C ALA A 18 3.64 -24.19 4.22
N VAL A 19 4.19 -23.85 3.05
CA VAL A 19 4.11 -22.53 2.46
C VAL A 19 2.63 -22.19 2.36
N SER A 20 2.17 -21.21 3.14
CA SER A 20 0.77 -20.79 3.13
C SER A 20 0.41 -20.33 1.72
N SER A 21 -0.61 -20.98 1.16
CA SER A 21 -1.22 -20.50 -0.09
C SER A 21 -1.68 -19.06 0.11
N PRO A 22 -1.56 -18.17 -0.90
CA PRO A 22 -2.08 -16.82 -0.77
C PRO A 22 -3.54 -16.92 -0.31
N ASN A 23 -3.91 -16.16 0.71
CA ASN A 23 -5.30 -16.04 1.11
C ASN A 23 -6.00 -15.26 -0.02
N VAL A 24 -6.37 -15.95 -1.10
CA VAL A 24 -6.90 -15.36 -2.34
C VAL A 24 -8.32 -14.89 -2.06
N ARG A 25 -8.54 -13.58 -2.12
CA ARG A 25 -9.88 -12.99 -2.03
C ARG A 25 -10.69 -13.33 -3.29
N PRO A 26 -12.03 -13.45 -3.19
CA PRO A 26 -12.89 -13.50 -4.38
C PRO A 26 -12.76 -12.18 -5.17
N ASP A 27 -12.60 -12.27 -6.50
CA ASP A 27 -12.32 -11.15 -7.43
C ASP A 27 -11.15 -10.23 -7.01
N PRO A 28 -9.89 -10.72 -7.01
CA PRO A 28 -8.75 -9.91 -6.60
C PRO A 28 -8.41 -8.85 -7.67
N ARG A 29 -8.27 -7.59 -7.24
CA ARG A 29 -7.69 -6.50 -8.05
C ARG A 29 -6.17 -6.54 -8.09
N LEU A 30 -5.54 -7.23 -7.14
CA LEU A 30 -4.12 -7.53 -7.14
C LEU A 30 -3.89 -8.92 -6.57
N THR A 31 -3.05 -9.72 -7.22
CA THR A 31 -2.49 -10.96 -6.66
C THR A 31 -0.98 -10.93 -6.79
N VAL A 32 -0.28 -11.12 -5.68
CA VAL A 32 1.16 -11.29 -5.60
C VAL A 32 1.42 -12.70 -5.07
N ALA A 33 2.10 -13.54 -5.85
CA ALA A 33 2.34 -14.94 -5.51
C ALA A 33 3.81 -15.32 -5.69
N GLY A 34 4.43 -15.80 -4.61
CA GLY A 34 5.81 -16.27 -4.58
C GLY A 34 6.84 -15.22 -5.00
N LEU A 35 6.57 -13.93 -4.75
CA LEU A 35 7.41 -12.84 -5.24
C LEU A 35 8.79 -12.84 -4.55
N ASN A 36 9.85 -12.95 -5.35
CA ASN A 36 11.23 -12.77 -4.92
C ASN A 36 11.89 -11.65 -5.73
N HIS A 37 12.69 -10.85 -5.05
CA HIS A 37 13.50 -9.80 -5.67
C HIS A 37 14.67 -9.45 -4.77
N GLY A 38 15.77 -9.01 -5.34
CA GLY A 38 16.97 -8.58 -4.64
C GLY A 38 17.81 -7.69 -5.55
N PHE A 39 18.75 -6.99 -4.94
CA PHE A 39 19.71 -6.15 -5.67
C PHE A 39 21.09 -6.81 -5.65
N GLU A 40 21.81 -6.65 -6.75
CA GLU A 40 23.23 -6.98 -6.83
C GLU A 40 23.98 -5.68 -6.59
N THR A 41 24.89 -5.66 -5.61
CA THR A 41 25.78 -4.52 -5.40
C THR A 41 26.91 -4.53 -6.43
N ASP A 42 27.60 -3.41 -6.59
CA ASP A 42 28.74 -3.29 -7.52
C ASP A 42 29.85 -4.33 -7.26
N ASP A 43 29.96 -4.80 -6.01
CA ASP A 43 30.88 -5.87 -5.58
C ASP A 43 30.38 -7.30 -5.92
N GLY A 44 29.26 -7.44 -6.63
CA GLY A 44 28.65 -8.72 -7.01
C GLY A 44 27.89 -9.42 -5.88
N VAL A 45 27.72 -8.78 -4.72
CA VAL A 45 26.99 -9.37 -3.59
C VAL A 45 25.49 -9.25 -3.82
N ARG A 46 24.82 -10.39 -3.95
CA ARG A 46 23.36 -10.44 -4.08
C ARG A 46 22.70 -10.32 -2.71
N THR A 47 22.02 -9.20 -2.50
CA THR A 47 21.20 -8.99 -1.31
C THR A 47 19.74 -9.22 -1.66
N ALA A 48 19.19 -10.35 -1.18
CA ALA A 48 17.77 -10.65 -1.31
C ALA A 48 16.94 -9.62 -0.52
N LEU A 49 16.04 -8.92 -1.22
CA LEU A 49 15.14 -7.93 -0.61
C LEU A 49 13.83 -8.59 -0.18
N PHE A 50 13.24 -9.43 -1.03
CA PHE A 50 12.00 -10.15 -0.80
C PHE A 50 12.19 -11.64 -0.98
N SER A 51 11.58 -12.43 -0.10
CA SER A 51 11.55 -13.88 -0.25
C SER A 51 10.13 -14.43 -0.14
N GLY A 52 9.56 -14.81 -1.29
CA GLY A 52 8.27 -15.47 -1.41
C GLY A 52 7.10 -14.68 -0.84
N LEU A 53 6.95 -13.39 -1.19
CA LEU A 53 5.78 -12.62 -0.75
C LEU A 53 4.50 -13.15 -1.40
N ASN A 54 3.45 -13.33 -0.59
CA ASN A 54 2.15 -13.84 -1.01
C ASN A 54 1.03 -13.01 -0.40
N PHE A 55 0.35 -12.19 -1.20
CA PHE A 55 -0.84 -11.46 -0.76
C PHE A 55 -1.77 -11.16 -1.93
N SER A 56 -3.01 -10.84 -1.61
CA SER A 56 -4.00 -10.39 -2.58
C SER A 56 -4.74 -9.16 -2.05
N VAL A 57 -5.34 -8.39 -2.95
CA VAL A 57 -6.20 -7.24 -2.63
C VAL A 57 -7.51 -7.45 -3.38
N GLY A 58 -8.61 -7.55 -2.64
CA GLY A 58 -9.96 -7.69 -3.19
C GLY A 58 -10.48 -6.40 -3.81
N ALA A 59 -11.56 -6.49 -4.60
CA ALA A 59 -12.26 -5.33 -5.13
C ALA A 59 -12.77 -4.40 -4.00
N GLY A 60 -12.45 -3.11 -4.09
CA GLY A 60 -12.79 -2.11 -3.08
C GLY A 60 -12.12 -2.33 -1.71
N GLU A 61 -11.13 -3.22 -1.60
CA GLU A 61 -10.36 -3.41 -0.35
C GLU A 61 -9.29 -2.32 -0.23
N ILE A 62 -9.14 -1.76 0.97
CA ILE A 62 -8.00 -0.91 1.34
C ILE A 62 -7.03 -1.74 2.16
N VAL A 63 -5.82 -1.94 1.65
CA VAL A 63 -4.76 -2.72 2.32
C VAL A 63 -3.57 -1.82 2.62
N SER A 64 -3.19 -1.70 3.89
CA SER A 64 -1.94 -1.04 4.26
C SER A 64 -0.81 -2.04 4.41
N ILE A 65 0.35 -1.71 3.85
CA ILE A 65 1.61 -2.43 4.03
C ILE A 65 2.47 -1.59 4.97
N VAL A 66 2.64 -2.10 6.18
CA VAL A 66 3.43 -1.44 7.23
C VAL A 66 4.71 -2.23 7.44
N GLY A 67 5.84 -1.53 7.45
CA GLY A 67 7.14 -2.12 7.65
C GLY A 67 8.19 -1.06 7.95
N ARG A 68 9.30 -1.46 8.57
CA ARG A 68 10.38 -0.54 8.93
C ARG A 68 10.94 0.19 7.70
N SER A 69 11.61 1.32 7.94
CA SER A 69 12.37 1.98 6.88
C SER A 69 13.40 1.02 6.28
N GLY A 70 13.52 1.00 4.95
CA GLY A 70 14.38 0.06 4.24
C GLY A 70 13.85 -1.37 4.10
N ALA A 71 12.60 -1.66 4.48
CA ALA A 71 11.97 -2.97 4.25
C ALA A 71 11.61 -3.23 2.76
N GLY A 72 11.92 -2.30 1.86
CA GLY A 72 11.68 -2.45 0.42
C GLY A 72 10.31 -1.97 -0.07
N LYS A 73 9.50 -1.30 0.75
CA LYS A 73 8.11 -0.92 0.39
C LYS A 73 7.98 -0.19 -0.97
N SER A 74 8.82 0.80 -1.24
CA SER A 74 8.84 1.48 -2.56
C SER A 74 9.30 0.54 -3.69
N THR A 75 10.23 -0.38 -3.44
CA THR A 75 10.60 -1.42 -4.41
C THR A 75 9.43 -2.36 -4.70
N LEU A 76 8.65 -2.73 -3.68
CA LEU A 76 7.42 -3.52 -3.86
C LEU A 76 6.43 -2.77 -4.77
N PHE A 77 6.26 -1.46 -4.58
CA PHE A 77 5.37 -0.66 -5.43
C PHE A 77 5.88 -0.53 -6.86
N ASN A 78 7.20 -0.40 -7.06
CA ASN A 78 7.79 -0.43 -8.40
C ASN A 78 7.57 -1.78 -9.09
N LEU A 79 7.65 -2.90 -8.35
CA LEU A 79 7.34 -4.23 -8.89
C LEU A 79 5.85 -4.36 -9.22
N VAL A 80 4.96 -3.92 -8.32
CA VAL A 80 3.51 -4.00 -8.53
C VAL A 80 3.04 -3.12 -9.69
N SER A 81 3.61 -1.92 -9.84
CA SER A 81 3.31 -1.01 -10.94
C SER A 81 3.94 -1.42 -12.28
N GLY A 82 4.80 -2.43 -12.29
CA GLY A 82 5.51 -2.89 -13.49
C GLY A 82 6.71 -2.01 -13.89
N LEU A 83 7.11 -1.05 -13.05
CA LEU A 83 8.34 -0.26 -13.24
C LEU A 83 9.61 -1.10 -13.02
N LEU A 84 9.51 -2.17 -12.23
CA LEU A 84 10.55 -3.19 -12.07
C LEU A 84 9.96 -4.57 -12.39
N SER A 85 10.81 -5.46 -12.91
CA SER A 85 10.45 -6.86 -13.12
C SER A 85 10.88 -7.72 -11.92
N PRO A 86 10.02 -8.63 -11.44
CA PRO A 86 10.39 -9.57 -10.38
C PRO A 86 11.45 -10.55 -10.88
N GLN A 87 12.31 -11.04 -9.98
CA GLN A 87 13.28 -12.09 -10.34
C GLN A 87 12.60 -13.45 -10.42
N SER A 88 11.61 -13.70 -9.56
CA SER A 88 10.71 -14.84 -9.66
C SER A 88 9.39 -14.56 -8.93
N GLY A 89 8.40 -15.43 -9.16
CA GLY A 89 7.02 -15.21 -8.72
C GLY A 89 6.20 -14.49 -9.78
N ARG A 90 4.97 -14.11 -9.43
CA ARG A 90 4.04 -13.42 -10.34
C ARG A 90 3.26 -12.33 -9.64
N ILE A 91 2.97 -11.27 -10.40
CA ILE A 91 2.10 -10.17 -10.01
C ILE A 91 1.01 -10.08 -11.08
N GLU A 92 -0.24 -10.21 -10.66
CA GLU A 92 -1.40 -10.19 -11.54
C GLU A 92 -2.34 -9.07 -11.11
N VAL A 93 -2.72 -8.23 -12.05
CA VAL A 93 -3.68 -7.13 -11.85
C VAL A 93 -5.04 -7.58 -12.34
N GLY A 94 -6.05 -7.48 -11.48
CA GLY A 94 -7.41 -7.83 -11.81
C GLY A 94 -8.00 -6.93 -12.89
N ARG A 95 -9.06 -7.39 -13.54
CA ARG A 95 -9.77 -6.63 -14.58
C ARG A 95 -10.60 -5.50 -13.98
N ARG A 96 -11.02 -4.57 -14.83
CA ARG A 96 -12.06 -3.59 -14.54
C ARG A 96 -13.43 -4.28 -14.43
N ALA A 97 -14.40 -3.60 -13.81
CA ALA A 97 -15.78 -4.09 -13.72
C ALA A 97 -16.44 -4.29 -15.11
N ASP A 98 -16.01 -3.53 -16.12
CA ASP A 98 -16.44 -3.66 -17.52
C ASP A 98 -15.73 -4.80 -18.28
N GLY A 99 -14.88 -5.59 -17.61
CA GLY A 99 -14.10 -6.69 -18.20
C GLY A 99 -12.81 -6.26 -18.91
N GLY A 100 -12.56 -4.95 -19.01
CA GLY A 100 -11.32 -4.40 -19.57
C GLY A 100 -10.09 -4.67 -18.69
N ALA A 101 -8.90 -4.41 -19.24
CA ALA A 101 -7.66 -4.52 -18.48
C ALA A 101 -7.66 -3.56 -17.27
N GLY A 102 -7.17 -4.06 -16.13
CA GLY A 102 -6.99 -3.23 -14.94
C GLY A 102 -6.02 -2.07 -15.19
N ARG A 103 -6.16 -1.02 -14.39
CA ARG A 103 -5.25 0.13 -14.41
C ARG A 103 -4.73 0.39 -13.01
N ILE A 104 -3.41 0.47 -12.90
CA ILE A 104 -2.75 0.90 -11.67
C ILE A 104 -2.48 2.40 -11.79
N ALA A 105 -2.87 3.17 -10.78
CA ALA A 105 -2.36 4.51 -10.59
C ALA A 105 -1.43 4.52 -9.39
N TYR A 106 -0.22 5.06 -9.56
CA TYR A 106 0.80 5.12 -8.52
C TYR A 106 1.08 6.56 -8.12
N MET A 107 0.74 6.91 -6.87
CA MET A 107 1.15 8.15 -6.22
C MET A 107 2.42 7.92 -5.41
N LEU A 108 3.49 8.56 -5.86
CA LEU A 108 4.80 8.56 -5.20
C LEU A 108 4.79 9.48 -3.96
N GLN A 109 5.72 9.25 -3.05
CA GLN A 109 5.91 10.08 -1.86
C GLN A 109 6.15 11.57 -2.18
N LYS A 110 6.87 11.85 -3.27
CA LYS A 110 7.04 13.20 -3.80
C LYS A 110 5.90 13.52 -4.78
N ASP A 111 5.35 14.73 -4.70
CA ASP A 111 4.24 15.16 -5.55
C ASP A 111 4.58 15.11 -7.05
N LEU A 112 5.84 15.37 -7.42
CA LEU A 112 6.35 15.37 -8.79
C LEU A 112 5.40 16.11 -9.76
N LEU A 113 4.87 17.25 -9.32
CA LEU A 113 4.13 18.14 -10.21
C LEU A 113 5.09 18.78 -11.21
N MET A 114 4.67 18.87 -12.46
CA MET A 114 5.42 19.52 -13.53
C MET A 114 5.42 21.04 -13.27
N PRO A 115 6.57 21.67 -13.01
CA PRO A 115 6.63 23.06 -12.54
C PRO A 115 6.18 24.08 -13.60
N TRP A 116 6.24 23.71 -14.88
CA TRP A 116 5.80 24.53 -16.02
C TRP A 116 4.33 24.31 -16.40
N ARG A 117 3.58 23.49 -15.66
CA ARG A 117 2.15 23.25 -15.88
C ARG A 117 1.33 23.84 -14.75
N THR A 118 0.12 24.32 -15.05
CA THR A 118 -0.83 24.75 -14.01
C THR A 118 -1.32 23.58 -13.17
N VAL A 119 -2.01 23.87 -12.06
CA VAL A 119 -2.66 22.86 -11.21
C VAL A 119 -3.62 21.99 -12.02
N LEU A 120 -4.50 22.60 -12.83
CA LEU A 120 -5.43 21.88 -13.70
C LEU A 120 -4.70 20.99 -14.72
N GLN A 121 -3.65 21.52 -15.36
CA GLN A 121 -2.86 20.76 -16.33
C GLN A 121 -2.10 19.60 -15.69
N ASN A 122 -1.65 19.75 -14.44
CA ASN A 122 -1.03 18.68 -13.67
C ASN A 122 -2.06 17.60 -13.31
N ALA A 123 -3.26 17.99 -12.88
CA ALA A 123 -4.35 17.06 -12.59
C ALA A 123 -4.72 16.23 -13.85
N LEU A 124 -4.81 16.87 -15.01
CA LEU A 124 -5.20 16.21 -16.27
C LEU A 124 -4.09 15.38 -16.92
N LEU A 125 -2.84 15.49 -16.45
CA LEU A 125 -1.67 14.86 -17.08
C LEU A 125 -1.86 13.35 -17.29
N GLY A 126 -2.40 12.64 -16.30
CA GLY A 126 -2.61 11.21 -16.40
C GLY A 126 -3.51 10.84 -17.59
N ILE A 127 -4.60 11.58 -17.81
CA ILE A 127 -5.53 11.36 -18.92
C ILE A 127 -4.83 11.67 -20.25
N GLU A 128 -4.14 12.81 -20.32
CA GLU A 128 -3.44 13.30 -21.52
C GLU A 128 -2.42 12.30 -22.09
N LEU A 129 -1.74 11.56 -21.21
CA LEU A 129 -0.76 10.54 -21.60
C LEU A 129 -1.39 9.31 -22.28
N TYR A 130 -2.67 9.02 -22.00
CA TYR A 130 -3.36 7.86 -22.59
C TYR A 130 -4.29 8.24 -23.75
N ARG A 131 -4.89 9.43 -23.71
CA ARG A 131 -5.86 9.89 -24.72
C ARG A 131 -6.01 11.40 -24.70
N LYS A 132 -6.69 11.93 -25.72
CA LYS A 132 -7.08 13.34 -25.76
C LYS A 132 -8.01 13.68 -24.58
N VAL A 133 -7.71 14.80 -23.91
CA VAL A 133 -8.53 15.39 -22.85
C VAL A 133 -9.81 15.98 -23.43
N THR A 134 -10.94 15.71 -22.79
CA THR A 134 -12.28 16.17 -23.19
C THR A 134 -12.78 17.29 -22.25
N PRO A 135 -13.80 18.07 -22.66
CA PRO A 135 -14.45 19.03 -21.76
C PRO A 135 -15.00 18.40 -20.48
N HIS A 136 -15.47 17.14 -20.56
CA HIS A 136 -15.93 16.38 -19.41
C HIS A 136 -14.81 16.11 -18.40
N ASP A 137 -13.62 15.73 -18.89
CA ASP A 137 -12.45 15.52 -18.01
C ASP A 137 -12.04 16.80 -17.29
N ILE A 138 -12.09 17.94 -17.98
CA ILE A 138 -11.79 19.25 -17.40
C ILE A 138 -12.79 19.60 -16.29
N ALA A 139 -14.09 19.39 -16.54
CA ALA A 139 -15.14 19.63 -15.55
C ALA A 139 -14.94 18.75 -14.31
N ARG A 140 -14.70 17.44 -14.51
CA ARG A 140 -14.41 16.47 -13.44
C ARG A 140 -13.14 16.84 -12.65
N ALA A 141 -12.08 17.27 -13.33
CA ALA A 141 -10.86 17.73 -12.68
C ALA A 141 -11.12 18.96 -11.81
N ARG A 142 -11.86 19.94 -12.30
CA ARG A 142 -12.24 21.14 -11.54
C ARG A 142 -13.10 20.79 -10.32
N GLU A 143 -14.07 19.90 -10.47
CA GLU A 143 -14.91 19.42 -9.36
C GLU A 143 -14.07 18.73 -8.28
N MET A 144 -13.16 17.84 -8.66
CA MET A 144 -12.32 17.15 -7.70
C MET A 144 -11.32 18.09 -7.01
N LEU A 145 -10.70 19.01 -7.75
CA LEU A 145 -9.85 20.06 -7.16
C LEU A 145 -10.65 20.96 -6.21
N ALA A 146 -11.91 21.28 -6.53
CA ALA A 146 -12.77 22.09 -5.67
C ALA A 146 -13.10 21.39 -4.34
N ARG A 147 -13.38 20.08 -4.38
CA ARG A 147 -13.55 19.26 -3.15
C ARG A 147 -12.33 19.31 -2.24
N TYR A 148 -11.14 19.39 -2.83
CA TYR A 148 -9.88 19.55 -2.11
C TYR A 148 -9.53 21.00 -1.76
N GLY A 149 -10.45 21.96 -1.92
CA GLY A 149 -10.23 23.37 -1.57
C GLY A 149 -9.23 24.09 -2.49
N LEU A 150 -9.04 23.61 -3.72
CA LEU A 150 -8.08 24.17 -4.69
C LEU A 150 -8.72 25.06 -5.76
N THR A 151 -9.99 25.45 -5.60
CA THR A 151 -10.75 26.26 -6.57
C THR A 151 -10.03 27.58 -6.92
N SER A 152 -9.48 28.28 -5.91
CA SER A 152 -8.83 29.58 -6.09
C SER A 152 -7.46 29.51 -6.77
N VAL A 153 -6.86 28.33 -6.87
CA VAL A 153 -5.49 28.11 -7.38
C VAL A 153 -5.45 27.18 -8.59
N VAL A 154 -6.61 26.87 -9.18
CA VAL A 154 -6.76 25.90 -10.28
C VAL A 154 -5.90 26.23 -11.51
N ASP A 155 -5.67 27.53 -11.76
CA ASP A 155 -4.85 28.02 -12.87
C ASP A 155 -3.44 28.48 -12.40
N ALA A 156 -3.12 28.32 -11.13
CA ALA A 156 -1.79 28.63 -10.59
C ALA A 156 -0.76 27.55 -10.94
N TYR A 157 0.53 27.89 -10.82
CA TYR A 157 1.65 26.95 -10.99
C TYR A 157 2.08 26.34 -9.64
N PRO A 158 2.67 25.13 -9.60
CA PRO A 158 3.04 24.42 -8.37
C PRO A 158 3.86 25.21 -7.35
N GLN A 159 4.65 26.18 -7.81
CA GLN A 159 5.49 27.03 -6.95
C GLN A 159 4.68 27.95 -6.03
N ALA A 160 3.42 28.25 -6.39
CA ALA A 160 2.52 29.07 -5.59
C ALA A 160 1.73 28.26 -4.54
N LEU A 161 1.94 26.93 -4.47
CA LEU A 161 1.18 26.03 -3.62
C LEU A 161 1.98 25.64 -2.38
N SER A 162 1.28 25.45 -1.25
CA SER A 162 1.87 24.76 -0.09
C SER A 162 2.14 23.28 -0.41
N GLY A 163 2.96 22.61 0.42
CA GLY A 163 3.24 21.18 0.25
C GLY A 163 1.97 20.32 0.25
N GLY A 164 1.03 20.60 1.16
CA GLY A 164 -0.24 19.88 1.21
C GLY A 164 -1.18 20.19 0.05
N MET A 165 -1.13 21.40 -0.53
CA MET A 165 -1.85 21.70 -1.76
C MET A 165 -1.28 20.90 -2.93
N ARG A 166 0.06 20.81 -3.06
CA ARG A 166 0.69 20.01 -4.12
C ARG A 166 0.36 18.52 -4.00
N GLN A 167 0.33 17.97 -2.79
CA GLN A 167 -0.09 16.59 -2.58
C GLN A 167 -1.54 16.33 -3.01
N ARG A 168 -2.47 17.24 -2.70
CA ARG A 168 -3.87 17.15 -3.16
C ARG A 168 -3.99 17.18 -4.69
N VAL A 169 -3.16 17.96 -5.37
CA VAL A 169 -3.10 17.94 -6.86
C VAL A 169 -2.54 16.61 -7.37
N ALA A 170 -1.49 16.06 -6.74
CA ALA A 170 -0.92 14.77 -7.12
C ALA A 170 -1.91 13.62 -6.91
N LEU A 171 -2.67 13.64 -5.81
CA LEU A 171 -3.77 12.70 -5.58
C LEU A 171 -4.85 12.86 -6.65
N THR A 172 -5.26 14.11 -6.95
CA THR A 172 -6.25 14.38 -8.01
C THR A 172 -5.81 13.77 -9.34
N ARG A 173 -4.55 14.01 -9.75
CA ARG A 173 -3.93 13.43 -10.95
C ARG A 173 -4.00 11.91 -10.97
N THR A 174 -3.77 11.28 -9.83
CA THR A 174 -3.77 9.82 -9.65
C THR A 174 -5.17 9.24 -9.80
N LEU A 175 -6.20 9.94 -9.30
CA LEU A 175 -7.58 9.44 -9.29
C LEU A 175 -8.35 9.72 -10.58
N LEU A 176 -7.96 10.75 -11.34
CA LEU A 176 -8.65 11.13 -12.59
C LEU A 176 -8.59 10.07 -13.69
N VAL A 177 -7.65 9.12 -13.63
CA VAL A 177 -7.48 8.09 -14.68
C VAL A 177 -8.38 6.86 -14.52
N ASP A 178 -9.34 6.91 -13.59
CA ASP A 178 -10.25 5.81 -13.23
C ASP A 178 -9.51 4.48 -12.99
N PRO A 179 -8.56 4.45 -12.01
CA PRO A 179 -7.78 3.26 -11.72
C PRO A 179 -8.64 2.16 -11.11
N THR A 180 -8.28 0.89 -11.37
CA THR A 180 -8.83 -0.24 -10.63
C THR A 180 -8.10 -0.47 -9.31
N LEU A 181 -6.84 -0.06 -9.25
CA LEU A 181 -5.95 -0.18 -8.11
C LEU A 181 -5.14 1.10 -7.96
N VAL A 182 -5.14 1.69 -6.77
CA VAL A 182 -4.31 2.85 -6.43
C VAL A 182 -3.20 2.40 -5.49
N LEU A 183 -1.97 2.74 -5.80
CA LEU A 183 -0.80 2.58 -4.93
C LEU A 183 -0.46 3.95 -4.35
N LEU A 184 -0.45 4.08 -3.03
CA LEU A 184 -0.12 5.32 -2.31
C LEU A 184 1.13 5.13 -1.45
N ASP A 185 2.25 5.75 -1.80
CA ASP A 185 3.52 5.61 -1.07
C ASP A 185 3.75 6.82 -0.15
N GLU A 186 3.49 6.64 1.15
CA GLU A 186 3.57 7.67 2.20
C GLU A 186 2.89 9.02 1.84
N PRO A 187 1.63 9.01 1.33
CA PRO A 187 0.97 10.20 0.79
C PRO A 187 0.69 11.29 1.84
N PHE A 188 0.70 10.95 3.14
CA PHE A 188 0.27 11.83 4.23
C PHE A 188 1.40 12.42 5.07
N SER A 189 2.64 11.98 4.83
CA SER A 189 3.81 12.27 5.67
C SER A 189 4.17 13.76 5.77
N ALA A 190 3.86 14.55 4.74
CA ALA A 190 4.22 15.97 4.63
C ALA A 190 3.07 16.94 4.96
N LEU A 191 1.99 16.45 5.57
CA LEU A 191 0.76 17.21 5.82
C LEU A 191 0.63 17.60 7.30
N ASP A 192 -0.04 18.72 7.56
CA ASP A 192 -0.57 19.03 8.88
C ASP A 192 -1.72 18.07 9.26
N TYR A 193 -2.04 18.02 10.55
CA TYR A 193 -2.96 17.04 11.10
C TYR A 193 -4.38 17.14 10.52
N GLU A 194 -4.93 18.35 10.39
CA GLU A 194 -6.27 18.56 9.85
C GLU A 194 -6.36 18.14 8.38
N THR A 195 -5.40 18.59 7.57
CA THR A 195 -5.32 18.21 6.14
C THR A 195 -5.12 16.70 5.96
N ARG A 196 -4.36 16.06 6.85
CA ARG A 196 -4.17 14.60 6.85
C ARG A 196 -5.50 13.88 7.02
N LEU A 197 -6.26 14.21 8.08
CA LEU A 197 -7.54 13.55 8.36
C LEU A 197 -8.53 13.66 7.20
N ALA A 198 -8.64 14.86 6.60
CA ALA A 198 -9.50 15.07 5.44
C ALA A 198 -9.09 14.17 4.26
N LEU A 199 -7.78 14.05 4.00
CA LEU A 199 -7.27 13.20 2.92
C LEU A 199 -7.43 11.70 3.20
N GLU A 200 -7.32 11.27 4.46
CA GLU A 200 -7.64 9.89 4.85
C GLU A 200 -9.13 9.57 4.56
N ASP A 201 -10.04 10.49 4.89
CA ASP A 201 -11.46 10.37 4.59
C ASP A 201 -11.73 10.28 3.09
N ASP A 202 -11.04 11.10 2.29
CA ASP A 202 -11.15 11.07 0.84
C ASP A 202 -10.70 9.74 0.23
N VAL A 203 -9.59 9.17 0.74
CA VAL A 203 -9.11 7.85 0.31
C VAL A 203 -10.13 6.76 0.68
N MET A 204 -10.72 6.81 1.87
CA MET A 204 -11.78 5.88 2.28
C MET A 204 -13.05 6.04 1.43
N ALA A 205 -13.36 7.23 0.95
CA ALA A 205 -14.51 7.48 0.07
C ALA A 205 -14.35 6.86 -1.33
N LEU A 206 -13.12 6.60 -1.79
CA LEU A 206 -12.87 5.94 -3.09
C LEU A 206 -13.47 4.54 -3.15
N ARG A 207 -13.32 3.80 -2.05
CA ARG A 207 -13.93 2.47 -1.89
C ARG A 207 -15.45 2.53 -2.09
N GLN A 208 -16.12 3.51 -1.48
CA GLN A 208 -17.58 3.61 -1.48
C GLN A 208 -18.14 4.03 -2.84
N SER A 209 -17.43 4.92 -3.55
CA SER A 209 -17.95 5.57 -4.75
C SER A 209 -17.61 4.85 -6.07
N SER A 210 -16.50 4.11 -6.11
CA SER A 210 -15.95 3.61 -7.38
C SER A 210 -15.54 2.13 -7.37
N GLY A 211 -15.56 1.46 -6.22
CA GLY A 211 -15.05 0.10 -6.09
C GLY A 211 -13.54 -0.03 -6.36
N THR A 212 -12.83 1.10 -6.37
CA THR A 212 -11.36 1.15 -6.52
C THR A 212 -10.70 0.57 -5.29
N SER A 213 -9.75 -0.35 -5.50
CA SER A 213 -8.93 -0.89 -4.41
C SER A 213 -7.72 -0.01 -4.15
N VAL A 214 -7.26 0.03 -2.90
CA VAL A 214 -6.12 0.87 -2.51
C VAL A 214 -5.08 0.01 -1.81
N VAL A 215 -3.82 0.17 -2.19
CA VAL A 215 -2.67 -0.30 -1.42
C VAL A 215 -1.92 0.91 -0.90
N LEU A 216 -1.90 1.08 0.41
CA LEU A 216 -1.18 2.14 1.08
C LEU A 216 0.14 1.58 1.63
N VAL A 217 1.23 2.27 1.40
CA VAL A 217 2.47 2.09 2.15
C VAL A 217 2.59 3.25 3.11
N THR A 218 2.70 2.94 4.40
CA THR A 218 2.92 3.94 5.45
C THR A 218 3.81 3.36 6.55
N HIS A 219 4.47 4.25 7.28
CA HIS A 219 5.15 3.93 8.54
C HIS A 219 4.32 4.33 9.76
N ASP A 220 3.19 5.02 9.56
CA ASP A 220 2.26 5.40 10.61
C ASP A 220 1.20 4.30 10.79
N ILE A 221 1.17 3.73 12.00
CA ILE A 221 0.24 2.66 12.35
C ILE A 221 -1.18 3.18 12.54
N GLU A 222 -1.33 4.41 13.03
CA GLU A 222 -2.65 4.99 13.24
C GLU A 222 -3.34 5.22 11.91
N GLU A 223 -2.62 5.74 10.91
CA GLU A 223 -3.10 5.85 9.53
C GLU A 223 -3.54 4.48 8.98
N ALA A 224 -2.67 3.48 9.12
CA ALA A 224 -2.93 2.13 8.62
C ALA A 224 -4.21 1.53 9.24
N ILE A 225 -4.40 1.68 10.55
CA ILE A 225 -5.60 1.19 11.24
C ILE A 225 -6.81 2.04 10.89
N ALA A 226 -6.68 3.36 10.77
CA ALA A 226 -7.81 4.24 10.52
C ALA A 226 -8.47 3.95 9.17
N MET A 227 -7.69 3.72 8.12
CA MET A 227 -8.21 3.59 6.74
C MET A 227 -8.44 2.16 6.26
N SER A 228 -7.64 1.19 6.72
CA SER A 228 -7.55 -0.10 6.03
C SER A 228 -8.63 -1.09 6.45
N ASP A 229 -8.99 -1.99 5.55
CA ASP A 229 -9.68 -3.24 5.86
C ASP A 229 -8.69 -4.29 6.38
N ARG A 230 -7.42 -4.18 5.98
CA ARG A 230 -6.36 -5.10 6.39
C ARG A 230 -4.99 -4.44 6.43
N VAL A 231 -4.19 -4.79 7.43
CA VAL A 231 -2.80 -4.35 7.58
C VAL A 231 -1.87 -5.55 7.42
N ILE A 232 -0.97 -5.46 6.44
CA ILE A 232 0.09 -6.45 6.19
C ILE A 232 1.37 -5.95 6.86
N LEU A 233 1.94 -6.76 7.74
CA LEU A 233 3.22 -6.49 8.38
C LEU A 233 4.35 -7.09 7.55
N LEU A 234 5.23 -6.23 7.06
CA LEU A 234 6.44 -6.60 6.33
C LEU A 234 7.65 -6.53 7.27
N GLY A 235 8.37 -7.64 7.42
CA GLY A 235 9.53 -7.77 8.32
C GLY A 235 10.60 -8.71 7.79
N GLY A 236 11.75 -8.76 8.46
CA GLY A 236 12.89 -9.61 8.08
C GLY A 236 13.82 -9.04 7.02
N ARG A 237 14.95 -9.72 6.81
CA ARG A 237 15.93 -9.48 5.72
C ARG A 237 16.46 -10.85 5.24
N PRO A 238 16.00 -11.38 4.09
CA PRO A 238 15.03 -10.80 3.16
C PRO A 238 13.64 -10.62 3.78
N ALA A 239 12.91 -9.60 3.32
CA ALA A 239 11.60 -9.27 3.84
C ALA A 239 10.53 -10.32 3.45
N ARG A 240 9.67 -10.65 4.41
CA ARG A 240 8.52 -11.56 4.33
C ARG A 240 7.29 -10.91 4.96
N ILE A 241 6.11 -11.48 4.67
CA ILE A 241 4.88 -11.13 5.37
C ILE A 241 4.87 -11.89 6.70
N GLU A 242 4.94 -11.13 7.80
CA GLU A 242 5.02 -11.67 9.16
C GLU A 242 3.64 -11.84 9.79
N ASP A 243 2.73 -10.91 9.51
CA ASP A 243 1.33 -10.99 9.93
C ASP A 243 0.43 -10.29 8.90
N SER A 244 -0.83 -10.68 8.89
CA SER A 244 -1.90 -10.03 8.13
C SER A 244 -3.09 -9.84 9.06
N VAL A 245 -3.33 -8.60 9.46
CA VAL A 245 -4.33 -8.24 10.48
C VAL A 245 -5.55 -7.65 9.79
N ASP A 246 -6.68 -8.37 9.81
CA ASP A 246 -7.97 -7.79 9.43
C ASP A 246 -8.35 -6.69 10.44
N VAL A 247 -8.73 -5.52 9.93
CA VAL A 247 -9.12 -4.36 10.72
C VAL A 247 -10.65 -4.28 10.78
N LYS A 248 -11.19 -4.57 11.96
CA LYS A 248 -12.62 -4.46 12.24
C LYS A 248 -12.81 -3.44 13.36
N LEU A 249 -13.41 -2.30 13.02
CA LEU A 249 -13.65 -1.18 13.94
C LEU A 249 -15.15 -0.99 14.11
N SER A 250 -15.59 -0.88 15.35
CA SER A 250 -16.99 -0.59 15.67
C SER A 250 -17.20 0.92 15.75
N THR A 251 -17.55 1.56 14.63
CA THR A 251 -17.81 3.01 14.55
C THR A 251 -19.31 3.32 14.68
N GLN A 252 -19.66 4.44 15.33
CA GLN A 252 -21.03 4.95 15.36
C GLN A 252 -21.29 5.75 14.07
N GLY A 253 -21.77 5.07 13.03
CA GLY A 253 -22.00 5.66 11.70
C GLY A 253 -20.86 5.42 10.71
N PRO A 254 -20.76 6.22 9.62
CA PRO A 254 -19.72 6.07 8.62
C PRO A 254 -18.32 6.12 9.24
N ARG A 255 -17.46 5.19 8.82
CA ARG A 255 -16.05 5.20 9.22
C ARG A 255 -15.36 6.41 8.59
N THR A 256 -14.81 7.25 9.46
CA THR A 256 -13.99 8.42 9.13
C THR A 256 -12.66 8.32 9.87
N ALA A 257 -11.68 9.14 9.50
CA ALA A 257 -10.35 9.17 10.07
C ALA A 257 -10.42 9.39 11.60
N VAL A 258 -11.36 10.23 12.03
CA VAL A 258 -11.61 10.51 13.46
C VAL A 258 -12.35 9.34 14.12
N SER A 259 -13.52 8.94 13.60
CA SER A 259 -14.34 7.91 14.26
C SER A 259 -13.65 6.54 14.31
N ALA A 260 -12.79 6.23 13.33
CA ALA A 260 -11.98 5.03 13.34
C ALA A 260 -11.00 5.02 14.53
N ARG A 261 -10.39 6.17 14.86
CA ARG A 261 -9.46 6.31 16.00
C ARG A 261 -10.16 6.27 17.35
N GLU A 262 -11.43 6.63 17.40
CA GLU A 262 -12.28 6.56 18.61
C GLU A 262 -12.82 5.14 18.89
N ALA A 263 -12.75 4.23 17.90
CA ALA A 263 -13.26 2.88 18.04
C ALA A 263 -12.55 2.11 19.17
N PRO A 264 -13.28 1.33 19.99
CA PRO A 264 -12.71 0.65 21.16
C PRO A 264 -11.62 -0.37 20.79
N GLU A 265 -11.68 -0.96 19.60
CA GLU A 265 -10.70 -1.93 19.10
C GLU A 265 -9.38 -1.28 18.69
N PHE A 266 -9.37 0.03 18.41
CA PHE A 266 -8.24 0.74 17.81
C PHE A 266 -6.96 0.55 18.63
N ARG A 267 -7.03 0.74 19.95
CA ARG A 267 -5.89 0.58 20.85
C ARG A 267 -5.35 -0.86 20.86
N THR A 268 -6.23 -1.85 20.77
CA THR A 268 -5.84 -3.27 20.74
C THR A 268 -5.14 -3.62 19.44
N LEU A 269 -5.69 -3.16 18.31
CA LEU A 269 -5.07 -3.30 16.99
C LEU A 269 -3.71 -2.61 16.94
N HIS A 270 -3.62 -1.39 17.45
CA HIS A 270 -2.36 -0.64 17.53
C HIS A 270 -1.30 -1.41 18.31
N LYS A 271 -1.64 -1.93 19.50
CA LYS A 271 -0.71 -2.77 20.28
C LYS A 271 -0.27 -4.02 19.52
N ARG A 272 -1.17 -4.71 18.82
CA ARG A 272 -0.84 -5.91 18.02
C ARG A 272 0.12 -5.58 16.88
N ILE A 273 -0.20 -4.57 16.08
CA ILE A 273 0.59 -4.17 14.91
C ILE A 273 1.97 -3.65 15.35
N TRP A 274 2.00 -2.77 16.37
CA TRP A 274 3.24 -2.26 16.95
C TRP A 274 4.11 -3.38 17.56
N GLY A 275 3.48 -4.31 18.28
CA GLY A 275 4.14 -5.49 18.83
C GLY A 275 4.79 -6.35 17.74
N GLY A 276 4.07 -6.63 16.66
CA GLY A 276 4.59 -7.37 15.50
C GLY A 276 5.82 -6.70 14.88
N LEU A 277 5.82 -5.37 14.73
CA LEU A 277 6.97 -4.63 14.22
C LEU A 277 8.18 -4.65 15.17
N ARG A 278 7.97 -4.68 16.49
CA ARG A 278 9.07 -4.70 17.49
C ARG A 278 9.66 -6.09 17.72
N SER A 279 8.86 -7.16 17.72
CA SER A 279 9.38 -8.53 17.82
C SER A 279 10.40 -8.83 16.71
N ASN A 280 10.19 -8.23 15.54
CA ASN A 280 11.12 -8.26 14.40
C ASN A 280 12.42 -7.47 14.62
N THR A 281 12.54 -6.72 15.72
CA THR A 281 13.75 -5.95 16.08
C THR A 281 14.63 -6.72 17.07
N ILE A 282 14.06 -7.56 17.94
CA ILE A 282 14.82 -8.21 19.03
C ILE A 282 15.67 -9.38 18.53
N HIS A 283 15.28 -10.05 17.43
CA HIS A 283 16.15 -11.04 16.78
C HIS A 283 17.46 -10.45 16.21
N HIS A 284 17.65 -9.13 16.24
CA HIS A 284 18.86 -8.46 15.75
C HIS A 284 19.90 -8.07 16.81
N ALA A 285 19.62 -8.22 18.11
CA ALA A 285 20.60 -7.84 19.15
C ALA A 285 21.57 -8.98 19.56
N GLY A 286 21.41 -10.20 19.02
CA GLY A 286 22.15 -11.39 19.45
C GLY A 286 23.15 -11.98 18.46
N ALA A 287 23.35 -11.37 17.29
CA ALA A 287 24.25 -11.90 16.26
C ALA A 287 25.32 -10.86 15.88
N SER A 288 26.17 -10.53 16.84
CA SER A 288 27.44 -9.83 16.63
C SER A 288 28.39 -10.20 17.76
N THR A 289 28.95 -11.40 17.66
CA THR A 289 30.18 -11.82 18.33
C THR A 289 30.94 -12.73 17.39
#